data_AF-A0A923BGM4-F1
#
_entry.id   AF-A0A923BGM4-F1
#
_cell.length_a   1.000
_cell.length_b   1.000
_cell.length_c   1.000
_cell.angle_alpha   90.00
_cell.angle_beta   90.00
_cell.angle_gamma   90.00
#
_symmetry.space_group_name_H-M   'P 1'
#
loop_
_entity.id
_entity.type
_entity.pdbx_description
1 polymer ?
#
loop_
_entity_poly.entity_id
_entity_poly.type
_entity_poly.pdbx_seq_one_letter_code
_entity_poly.pdbx_strand_id
1 'polypeptide(L)'
;MAADHVDDASFDAADEAVQRLYTPAMLAELLGVPVAAIRRWERQGTLRPVRVIRRLSHFDFEEVAVAQRLAQLLAAGCSLRVIDRRLAEISRLLPGVERPLADPRVVVEGRRLFLRLGEELAEPGGQLLFDFDQRQLEDDATEAPATIAITAAHRAGGDDSLETLVEQLQQEAIDWEDEGQLDRAAEAYRTLLMAAGPRAEIHFALADVLYRANDLSAARERYYAALEIDEEYVEARASLGCVLAETGELELAAATFAGALEYHRDFADVHYHLANTLDRLGRRDEAAGHFETFLELAPESPWADAARDRLAPEHHPEPFGSSG
;
A
#
# COMPACT_ATOMS: atom_id res chain seq x y z
N MET A 1 -33.09 15.29 -48.85
CA MET A 1 -31.76 15.79 -48.43
C MET A 1 -31.65 15.50 -46.95
N ALA A 2 -31.10 14.33 -46.61
CA ALA A 2 -29.68 14.18 -46.22
C ALA A 2 -29.48 14.80 -44.83
N ALA A 3 -29.63 14.00 -43.77
CA ALA A 3 -28.55 13.26 -43.10
C ALA A 3 -27.54 14.21 -42.46
N ASP A 4 -27.51 14.26 -41.12
CA ASP A 4 -26.32 13.71 -40.47
C ASP A 4 -26.63 13.24 -39.04
N HIS A 5 -26.05 12.10 -38.74
CA HIS A 5 -26.18 11.28 -37.54
C HIS A 5 -24.77 11.16 -37.02
N VAL A 6 -24.47 11.70 -35.84
CA VAL A 6 -23.22 11.37 -35.15
C VAL A 6 -23.55 11.21 -33.68
N ASP A 7 -23.73 9.95 -33.32
CA ASP A 7 -23.47 9.40 -32.00
C ASP A 7 -22.08 9.86 -31.53
N ASP A 8 -22.03 10.51 -30.37
CA ASP A 8 -20.77 10.86 -29.69
C ASP A 8 -20.72 10.29 -28.26
N ALA A 9 -21.42 9.17 -28.05
CA ALA A 9 -21.48 8.45 -26.78
C ALA A 9 -20.97 7.00 -26.90
N SER A 10 -20.14 6.70 -27.90
CA SER A 10 -19.71 5.33 -28.21
C SER A 10 -18.19 5.10 -28.19
N PHE A 11 -17.39 6.04 -27.66
CA PHE A 11 -15.93 5.91 -27.66
C PHE A 11 -15.25 5.69 -26.30
N ASP A 12 -15.99 5.50 -25.20
CA ASP A 12 -15.38 5.25 -23.87
C ASP A 12 -15.69 3.87 -23.26
N ALA A 13 -16.71 3.15 -23.75
CA ALA A 13 -17.09 1.85 -23.21
C ALA A 13 -16.33 0.66 -23.84
N ALA A 14 -15.48 0.92 -24.83
CA ALA A 14 -14.77 -0.12 -25.59
C ALA A 14 -13.27 -0.22 -25.24
N ASP A 15 -12.73 0.75 -24.48
CA ASP A 15 -11.34 0.75 -23.99
C ASP A 15 -11.24 0.37 -22.49
N GLU A 16 -12.37 0.00 -21.86
CA GLU A 16 -12.44 -0.80 -20.62
C GLU A 16 -11.96 -2.24 -20.87
N ALA A 17 -10.82 -2.41 -21.55
CA ALA A 17 -10.02 -3.61 -21.40
C ALA A 17 -9.54 -3.62 -19.95
N VAL A 18 -10.39 -4.11 -19.03
CA VAL A 18 -10.22 -4.26 -17.57
C VAL A 18 -8.80 -3.96 -17.15
N GLN A 19 -8.47 -2.66 -17.01
CA GLN A 19 -7.16 -2.29 -16.51
C GLN A 19 -7.17 -2.77 -15.08
N ARG A 20 -6.36 -3.80 -14.86
CA ARG A 20 -6.36 -4.55 -13.63
C ARG A 20 -5.70 -3.69 -12.58
N LEU A 21 -6.51 -3.22 -11.63
CA LEU A 21 -6.08 -2.29 -10.60
C LEU A 21 -5.73 -3.04 -9.30
N TYR A 22 -4.69 -2.58 -8.64
CA TYR A 22 -4.18 -3.13 -7.39
C TYR A 22 -4.30 -2.08 -6.29
N THR A 23 -4.82 -2.46 -5.13
CA THR A 23 -4.80 -1.63 -3.91
C THR A 23 -3.42 -1.69 -3.26
N PRO A 24 -3.09 -0.79 -2.30
CA PRO A 24 -1.88 -0.90 -1.51
C PRO A 24 -1.73 -2.26 -0.82
N ALA A 25 -2.83 -2.83 -0.32
CA ALA A 25 -2.83 -4.14 0.33
C ALA A 25 -2.51 -5.27 -0.66
N MET A 26 -3.12 -5.24 -1.86
CA MET A 26 -2.81 -6.21 -2.93
C MET A 26 -1.35 -6.14 -3.36
N LEU A 27 -0.79 -4.94 -3.53
CA LEU A 27 0.63 -4.75 -3.89
C LEU A 27 1.56 -5.25 -2.79
N ALA A 28 1.27 -4.92 -1.54
CA ALA A 28 2.06 -5.32 -0.39
C ALA A 28 2.20 -6.85 -0.32
N GLU A 29 1.07 -7.55 -0.44
CA GLU A 29 1.06 -9.01 -0.43
C GLU A 29 1.76 -9.59 -1.66
N LEU A 30 1.45 -9.09 -2.87
CA LEU A 30 2.03 -9.57 -4.12
C LEU A 30 3.56 -9.52 -4.12
N LEU A 31 4.11 -8.52 -3.44
CA LEU A 31 5.53 -8.25 -3.40
C LEU A 31 6.21 -8.77 -2.12
N GLY A 32 5.45 -9.30 -1.16
CA GLY A 32 5.95 -9.74 0.14
C GLY A 32 6.55 -8.60 0.96
N VAL A 33 5.98 -7.39 0.88
CA VAL A 33 6.42 -6.20 1.63
C VAL A 33 5.30 -5.68 2.52
N PRO A 34 5.60 -4.96 3.62
CA PRO A 34 4.56 -4.34 4.43
C PRO A 34 3.75 -3.29 3.64
N VAL A 35 2.44 -3.16 3.90
CA VAL A 35 1.58 -2.12 3.31
C VAL A 35 2.14 -0.71 3.55
N ALA A 36 2.76 -0.49 4.72
CA ALA A 36 3.44 0.75 5.05
C ALA A 36 4.54 1.13 4.03
N ALA A 37 5.24 0.14 3.45
CA ALA A 37 6.24 0.39 2.41
C ALA A 37 5.57 0.89 1.12
N ILE A 38 4.46 0.29 0.70
CA ILE A 38 3.69 0.74 -0.48
C ILE A 38 3.21 2.18 -0.27
N ARG A 39 2.59 2.45 0.87
CA ARG A 39 2.09 3.79 1.23
C ARG A 39 3.21 4.82 1.29
N ARG A 40 4.39 4.46 1.80
CA ARG A 40 5.56 5.34 1.76
C ARG A 40 5.97 5.67 0.33
N TRP A 41 6.07 4.67 -0.55
CA TRP A 41 6.44 4.89 -1.94
C TRP A 41 5.44 5.75 -2.69
N GLU A 42 4.15 5.63 -2.37
CA GLU A 42 3.10 6.52 -2.84
C GLU A 42 3.28 7.96 -2.33
N ARG A 43 3.46 8.17 -1.02
CA ARG A 43 3.67 9.51 -0.43
C ARG A 43 4.90 10.22 -1.00
N GLN A 44 5.95 9.47 -1.33
CA GLN A 44 7.16 9.99 -1.96
C GLN A 44 7.02 10.18 -3.48
N GLY A 45 5.90 9.79 -4.07
CA GLY A 45 5.63 9.89 -5.51
C GLY A 45 6.43 8.91 -6.37
N THR A 46 7.06 7.90 -5.74
CA THR A 46 7.78 6.83 -6.45
C THR A 46 6.78 5.88 -7.10
N LEU A 47 5.71 5.53 -6.37
CA LEU A 47 4.50 4.95 -6.93
C LEU A 47 3.45 6.05 -7.12
N ARG A 48 2.67 5.96 -8.20
CA ARG A 48 1.59 6.92 -8.47
C ARG A 48 0.29 6.18 -8.72
N PRO A 49 -0.78 6.44 -7.95
CA PRO A 49 -2.06 5.81 -8.24
C PRO A 49 -2.61 6.34 -9.56
N VAL A 50 -3.12 5.43 -10.39
CA VAL A 50 -3.82 5.79 -11.64
C VAL A 50 -5.26 6.22 -11.36
N ARG A 51 -5.83 5.78 -10.23
CA ARG A 51 -7.18 6.13 -9.81
C ARG A 51 -7.27 6.16 -8.29
N VAL A 52 -8.07 7.07 -7.74
CA VAL A 52 -8.42 7.11 -6.32
C VAL A 52 -9.94 7.04 -6.20
N ILE A 53 -10.45 6.02 -5.52
CA ILE A 53 -11.89 5.81 -5.33
C ILE A 53 -12.16 5.83 -3.83
N ARG A 54 -12.95 6.79 -3.35
CA ARG A 54 -13.29 6.93 -1.92
C ARG A 54 -12.05 6.85 -1.01
N ARG A 55 -10.99 7.61 -1.38
CA ARG A 55 -9.67 7.68 -0.72
C ARG A 55 -8.78 6.44 -0.85
N LEU A 56 -9.26 5.37 -1.48
CA LEU A 56 -8.45 4.19 -1.77
C LEU A 56 -7.73 4.36 -3.11
N SER A 57 -6.41 4.34 -3.04
CA SER A 57 -5.52 4.38 -4.19
C SER A 57 -5.51 3.06 -4.95
N HIS A 58 -5.48 3.17 -6.28
CA HIS A 58 -5.46 2.06 -7.21
C HIS A 58 -4.29 2.23 -8.18
N PHE A 59 -3.50 1.18 -8.34
CA PHE A 59 -2.28 1.13 -9.15
C PHE A 59 -2.46 0.18 -10.32
N ASP A 60 -1.87 0.48 -11.47
CA ASP A 60 -1.89 -0.39 -12.64
C ASP A 60 -0.69 -1.36 -12.65
N PHE A 61 -0.53 -2.09 -13.74
CA PHE A 61 0.58 -3.03 -13.91
C PHE A 61 1.96 -2.36 -14.05
N GLU A 62 2.04 -1.12 -14.55
CA GLU A 62 3.32 -0.41 -14.64
C GLU A 62 3.86 -0.07 -13.25
N GLU A 63 2.96 0.35 -12.35
CA GLU A 63 3.31 0.62 -10.96
C GLU A 63 3.68 -0.66 -10.20
N VAL A 64 3.08 -1.81 -10.52
CA VAL A 64 3.51 -3.11 -9.97
C VAL A 64 4.97 -3.39 -10.32
N ALA A 65 5.40 -3.13 -11.57
CA ALA A 65 6.78 -3.36 -11.98
C ALA A 65 7.76 -2.44 -11.23
N VAL A 66 7.40 -1.18 -11.03
CA VAL A 66 8.19 -0.23 -10.21
C VAL A 66 8.27 -0.70 -8.75
N ALA A 67 7.13 -1.10 -8.19
CA ALA A 67 7.05 -1.60 -6.82
C ALA A 67 7.88 -2.88 -6.63
N GLN A 68 7.90 -3.78 -7.62
CA GLN A 68 8.69 -5.00 -7.59
C GLN A 68 10.20 -4.71 -7.53
N ARG A 69 10.66 -3.69 -8.26
CA ARG A 69 12.05 -3.23 -8.20
C ARG A 69 12.44 -2.70 -6.83
N LEU A 70 11.54 -1.99 -6.15
CA LEU A 70 11.75 -1.53 -4.78
C LEU A 70 11.73 -2.69 -3.77
N ALA A 71 10.80 -3.63 -3.94
CA ALA A 71 10.71 -4.83 -3.12
C ALA A 71 11.97 -5.70 -3.22
N GLN A 72 12.57 -5.82 -4.41
CA GLN A 72 13.86 -6.51 -4.59
C GLN A 72 14.99 -5.89 -3.76
N LEU A 73 15.06 -4.55 -3.71
CA LEU A 73 16.06 -3.86 -2.88
C LEU A 73 15.82 -4.12 -1.38
N LEU A 74 14.56 -4.10 -0.94
CA LEU A 74 14.19 -4.44 0.43
C LEU A 74 14.56 -5.88 0.77
N ALA A 75 14.19 -6.83 -0.08
CA ALA A 75 14.50 -8.26 0.10
C ALA A 75 16.02 -8.52 0.10
N ALA A 76 16.78 -7.73 -0.65
CA ALA A 76 18.24 -7.77 -0.61
C ALA A 76 18.81 -7.24 0.73
N GLY A 77 18.01 -6.60 1.58
CA GLY A 77 18.41 -6.09 2.90
C GLY A 77 18.71 -4.59 2.92
N CYS A 78 18.34 -3.83 1.88
CA CYS A 78 18.39 -2.38 1.96
C CYS A 78 17.26 -1.87 2.88
N SER A 79 17.58 -0.92 3.75
CA SER A 79 16.52 -0.18 4.47
C SER A 79 15.83 0.81 3.52
N LEU A 80 14.57 1.16 3.81
CA LEU A 80 13.82 2.13 3.01
C LEU A 80 14.58 3.47 2.86
N ARG A 81 15.24 3.95 3.92
CA ARG A 81 16.09 5.15 3.88
C ARG A 81 17.25 5.05 2.88
N VAL A 82 17.88 3.88 2.81
CA VAL A 82 18.98 3.64 1.85
C VAL A 82 18.45 3.61 0.43
N ILE A 83 17.27 3.05 0.20
CA ILE A 83 16.60 3.06 -1.09
C ILE A 83 16.34 4.52 -1.52
N ASP A 84 15.75 5.34 -0.66
CA ASP A 84 15.44 6.75 -0.95
C ASP A 84 16.67 7.55 -1.34
N ARG A 85 17.76 7.42 -0.57
CA ARG A 85 19.03 8.11 -0.86
C ARG A 85 19.55 7.75 -2.26
N ARG A 86 19.47 6.48 -2.64
CA ARG A 86 19.95 6.01 -3.94
C ARG A 86 19.05 6.43 -5.09
N LEU A 87 17.74 6.45 -4.88
CA LEU A 87 16.82 7.02 -5.85
C LEU A 87 17.14 8.49 -6.10
N ALA A 88 17.40 9.25 -5.04
CA ALA A 88 17.81 10.65 -5.17
C ALA A 88 19.15 10.82 -5.93
N GLU A 89 20.11 9.92 -5.75
CA GLU A 89 21.38 9.92 -6.51
C GLU A 89 21.14 9.68 -8.01
N ILE A 90 20.31 8.69 -8.35
CA ILE A 90 19.99 8.37 -9.76
C ILE A 90 19.20 9.48 -10.42
N SER A 91 18.25 10.09 -9.71
CA SER A 91 17.49 11.24 -10.22
C SER A 91 18.39 12.41 -10.61
N ARG A 92 19.55 12.58 -9.95
CA ARG A 92 20.55 13.61 -10.35
C ARG A 92 21.28 13.26 -11.64
N LEU A 93 21.48 11.97 -11.91
CA LEU A 93 22.14 11.48 -13.13
C LEU A 93 21.20 11.42 -14.35
N LEU A 94 19.89 11.40 -14.11
CA LEU A 94 18.85 11.42 -15.13
C LEU A 94 18.01 12.71 -15.06
N PRO A 95 18.61 13.88 -15.33
CA PRO A 95 17.86 15.14 -15.27
C PRO A 95 16.71 15.11 -16.29
N GLY A 96 15.50 15.39 -15.81
CA GLY A 96 14.27 15.40 -16.62
C GLY A 96 13.52 14.06 -16.67
N VAL A 97 14.06 12.99 -16.07
CA VAL A 97 13.30 11.75 -15.87
C VAL A 97 12.59 11.82 -14.52
N GLU A 98 11.27 12.03 -14.55
CA GLU A 98 10.47 12.09 -13.32
C GLU A 98 10.37 10.75 -12.58
N ARG A 99 10.45 9.63 -13.32
CA ARG A 99 10.27 8.27 -12.78
C ARG A 99 11.49 7.38 -13.08
N PRO A 100 12.59 7.49 -12.31
CA PRO A 100 13.81 6.73 -12.59
C PRO A 100 13.62 5.22 -12.62
N LEU A 101 12.76 4.66 -11.76
CA LEU A 101 12.49 3.22 -11.73
C LEU A 101 11.51 2.73 -12.79
N ALA A 102 10.80 3.63 -13.48
CA ALA A 102 10.06 3.28 -14.68
C ALA A 102 10.98 3.27 -15.92
N ASP A 103 12.14 3.93 -15.83
CA ASP A 103 13.10 4.00 -16.93
C ASP A 103 13.84 2.65 -17.09
N PRO A 104 13.82 2.05 -18.30
CA PRO A 104 14.46 0.76 -18.56
C PRO A 104 15.99 0.83 -18.48
N ARG A 105 16.59 2.02 -18.49
CA ARG A 105 18.03 2.21 -18.28
C ARG A 105 18.42 1.94 -16.84
N VAL A 106 17.53 2.16 -15.88
CA VAL A 106 17.85 1.83 -14.50
C VAL A 106 17.72 0.32 -14.34
N VAL A 107 18.67 -0.34 -13.71
CA VAL A 107 18.68 -1.80 -13.44
C VAL A 107 18.85 -2.02 -11.95
N VAL A 108 18.05 -2.91 -11.36
CA VAL A 108 18.21 -3.36 -9.96
C VAL A 108 18.96 -4.68 -9.97
N GLU A 109 20.05 -4.79 -9.23
CA GLU A 109 20.75 -6.06 -9.05
C GLU A 109 21.22 -6.20 -7.59
N GLY A 110 20.65 -7.18 -6.90
CA GLY A 110 20.86 -7.39 -5.47
C GLY A 110 20.58 -6.12 -4.66
N ARG A 111 21.60 -5.63 -3.96
CA ARG A 111 21.54 -4.39 -3.15
C ARG A 111 21.95 -3.16 -3.93
N ARG A 112 21.97 -3.14 -5.26
CA ARG A 112 22.51 -2.00 -6.03
C ARG A 112 21.56 -1.59 -7.16
N LEU A 113 21.64 -0.31 -7.51
CA LEU A 113 20.98 0.27 -8.65
C LEU A 113 22.04 0.70 -9.65
N PHE A 114 21.85 0.38 -10.92
CA PHE A 114 22.75 0.71 -12.00
C PHE A 114 22.03 1.51 -13.08
N LEU A 115 22.78 2.30 -13.84
CA LEU A 115 22.30 2.97 -15.05
C LEU A 115 22.98 2.36 -16.27
N ARG A 116 22.18 1.84 -17.20
CA ARG A 116 22.64 1.30 -18.47
C ARG A 116 22.92 2.44 -19.45
N LEU A 117 24.18 2.55 -19.88
CA LEU A 117 24.67 3.53 -20.84
C LEU A 117 25.22 2.76 -22.07
N GLY A 118 24.33 2.33 -22.97
CA GLY A 118 24.71 1.45 -24.08
C GLY A 118 24.88 -0.01 -23.61
N GLU A 119 26.08 -0.57 -23.81
CA GLU A 119 26.45 -1.94 -23.37
C GLU A 119 27.01 -1.96 -21.93
N GLU A 120 27.29 -0.80 -21.33
CA GLU A 120 27.93 -0.68 -20.01
C GLU A 120 26.90 -0.35 -18.90
N LEU A 121 27.18 -0.83 -17.67
CA LEU A 121 26.42 -0.48 -16.46
C LEU A 121 27.24 0.51 -15.63
N ALA A 122 26.65 1.62 -15.21
CA ALA A 122 27.26 2.60 -14.33
C ALA A 122 26.58 2.60 -12.96
N GLU A 123 27.35 2.73 -11.88
CA GLU A 123 26.80 2.98 -10.54
C GLU A 123 26.34 4.44 -10.39
N PRO A 124 25.47 4.77 -9.40
CA PRO A 124 24.96 6.12 -9.19
C PRO A 124 26.04 7.16 -8.83
N GLY A 125 27.24 6.70 -8.47
CA GLY A 125 28.42 7.54 -8.29
C GLY A 125 29.17 7.89 -9.58
N GLY A 126 28.72 7.42 -10.75
CA GLY A 126 29.37 7.62 -12.05
C GLY A 126 30.53 6.65 -12.34
N GLN A 127 30.73 5.63 -11.50
CA GLN A 127 31.73 4.60 -11.74
C GLN A 127 31.19 3.56 -12.73
N LEU A 128 31.86 3.41 -13.87
CA LEU A 128 31.55 2.37 -14.87
C LEU A 128 31.93 0.99 -14.31
N LEU A 129 30.99 0.06 -14.34
CA LEU A 129 31.21 -1.34 -13.99
C LEU A 129 31.84 -2.03 -15.20
N PHE A 130 33.14 -2.26 -15.13
CA PHE A 130 33.80 -3.21 -16.02
C PHE A 130 33.69 -4.62 -15.44
N ASP A 131 33.32 -5.58 -16.27
CA ASP A 131 33.18 -6.99 -15.91
C ASP A 131 34.58 -7.60 -15.66
N PHE A 132 35.10 -7.39 -14.45
CA PHE A 132 36.29 -8.05 -13.95
C PHE A 132 35.92 -8.78 -12.67
N ASP A 133 36.00 -10.12 -12.75
CA ASP A 133 35.76 -11.10 -11.70
C ASP A 133 35.83 -10.56 -10.25
N GLN A 134 34.69 -10.73 -9.56
CA GLN A 134 34.48 -10.78 -8.11
C GLN A 134 35.58 -10.17 -7.23
N ARG A 135 35.31 -8.97 -6.70
CA ARG A 135 35.88 -8.57 -5.40
C ARG A 135 34.80 -8.00 -4.50
N GLN A 136 34.61 -8.70 -3.38
CA GLN A 136 33.96 -8.20 -2.18
C GLN A 136 34.56 -6.83 -1.82
N LEU A 137 33.69 -5.84 -1.63
CA LEU A 137 34.04 -4.60 -0.95
C LEU A 137 33.09 -4.49 0.25
N GLU A 138 33.74 -4.47 1.41
CA GLU A 138 33.17 -4.42 2.75
C GLU A 138 32.43 -3.11 2.99
N ASP A 139 31.37 -3.19 3.81
CA ASP A 139 30.66 -2.06 4.38
C ASP A 139 31.64 -1.18 5.17
N ASP A 140 31.74 0.09 4.83
CA ASP A 140 32.31 1.11 5.72
C ASP A 140 31.25 2.19 5.96
N ALA A 141 30.55 2.01 7.08
CA ALA A 141 29.67 3.01 7.67
C ALA A 141 30.54 4.00 8.47
N THR A 142 30.69 5.22 7.97
CA THR A 142 31.19 6.33 8.77
C THR A 142 30.12 7.42 8.82
N GLU A 143 29.45 7.51 9.96
CA GLU A 143 28.59 8.64 10.33
C GLU A 143 29.43 9.91 10.47
N ALA A 144 29.02 10.98 9.78
CA ALA A 144 29.47 12.34 10.08
C ALA A 144 28.36 13.08 10.84
N PRO A 145 28.67 13.82 11.92
CA PRO A 145 27.66 14.47 12.73
C PRO A 145 27.07 15.68 12.01
N ALA A 146 25.74 15.76 11.96
CA ALA A 146 25.02 16.94 11.53
C ALA A 146 25.21 18.07 12.56
N THR A 147 25.72 19.21 12.09
CA THR A 147 25.75 20.45 12.88
C THR A 147 24.40 21.15 12.72
N ILE A 148 23.61 21.21 13.79
CA ILE A 148 22.35 21.96 13.82
C ILE A 148 22.67 23.44 14.04
N ALA A 149 22.44 24.26 13.02
CA ALA A 149 22.40 25.71 13.17
C ALA A 149 20.96 26.13 13.52
N ILE A 150 20.74 26.50 14.79
CA ILE A 150 19.48 27.13 15.21
C ILE A 150 19.58 28.61 14.89
N THR A 151 19.00 29.04 13.77
CA THR A 151 18.66 30.46 13.55
C THR A 151 17.21 30.68 13.93
N ALA A 152 17.02 31.28 15.11
CA ALA A 152 15.76 31.88 15.50
C ALA A 152 15.53 33.17 14.70
N ALA A 153 14.45 33.21 13.93
CA ALA A 153 13.49 34.31 13.81
C ALA A 153 12.75 34.20 12.48
N HIS A 154 11.42 34.09 12.53
CA HIS A 154 10.52 35.12 12.00
C HIS A 154 9.15 34.93 12.66
N ARG A 155 8.65 35.99 13.31
CA ARG A 155 7.24 36.13 13.67
C ARG A 155 6.56 36.91 12.56
N ALA A 156 5.64 36.26 11.85
CA ALA A 156 4.49 36.88 11.18
C ALA A 156 3.51 35.76 10.83
N GLY A 157 2.24 35.86 11.26
CA GLY A 157 1.17 34.93 10.91
C GLY A 157 0.88 33.88 11.98
N GLY A 158 -0.11 34.14 12.84
CA GLY A 158 -0.57 33.16 13.84
C GLY A 158 -1.22 31.90 13.26
N ASP A 159 -1.58 31.94 11.97
CA ASP A 159 -2.18 30.82 11.22
C ASP A 159 -1.10 30.01 10.48
N ASP A 160 -0.18 30.70 9.78
CA ASP A 160 0.98 30.13 9.07
C ASP A 160 1.92 29.33 10.00
N SER A 161 2.04 29.77 11.27
CA SER A 161 2.85 29.07 12.28
C SER A 161 2.21 27.76 12.76
N LEU A 162 0.87 27.68 12.83
CA LEU A 162 0.17 26.47 13.25
C LEU A 162 0.11 25.45 12.11
N GLU A 163 -0.12 25.91 10.89
CA GLU A 163 -0.07 25.08 9.68
C GLU A 163 1.32 24.44 9.52
N THR A 164 2.38 25.25 9.60
CA THR A 164 3.77 24.74 9.58
C THR A 164 4.03 23.72 10.70
N LEU A 165 3.49 23.94 11.91
CA LEU A 165 3.64 22.99 13.02
C LEU A 165 2.89 21.68 12.75
N VAL A 166 1.66 21.75 12.21
CA VAL A 166 0.86 20.58 11.85
C VAL A 166 1.57 19.76 10.78
N GLU A 167 2.13 20.41 9.75
CA GLU A 167 2.94 19.75 8.73
C GLU A 167 4.18 19.06 9.32
N GLN A 168 4.90 19.73 10.22
CA GLN A 168 6.07 19.16 10.90
C GLN A 168 5.71 17.94 11.74
N LEU A 169 4.66 18.03 12.55
CA LEU A 169 4.17 16.93 13.38
C LEU A 169 3.68 15.75 12.53
N GLN A 170 3.05 16.04 11.40
CA GLN A 170 2.62 15.02 10.45
C GLN A 170 3.82 14.30 9.84
N GLN A 171 4.84 15.04 9.41
CA GLN A 171 6.05 14.45 8.87
C GLN A 171 6.79 13.61 9.92
N GLU A 172 6.89 14.10 11.15
CA GLU A 172 7.52 13.36 12.25
C GLU A 172 6.77 12.04 12.54
N ALA A 173 5.44 12.06 12.57
CA ALA A 173 4.65 10.86 12.79
C ALA A 173 4.88 9.81 11.69
N ILE A 174 4.92 10.26 10.43
CA ILE A 174 5.21 9.42 9.26
C ILE A 174 6.62 8.84 9.34
N ASP A 175 7.61 9.64 9.72
CA ASP A 175 9.00 9.19 9.84
C ASP A 175 9.15 8.09 10.90
N TRP A 176 8.50 8.24 12.06
CA TRP A 176 8.47 7.20 13.10
C TRP A 176 7.75 5.93 12.63
N GLU A 177 6.64 6.07 11.89
CA GLU A 177 5.91 4.93 11.31
C GLU A 177 6.80 4.14 10.34
N ASP A 178 7.50 4.88 9.47
CA ASP A 178 8.39 4.36 8.44
C ASP A 178 9.65 3.69 9.01
N GLU A 179 10.08 4.09 10.20
CA GLU A 179 11.11 3.42 10.99
C GLU A 179 10.60 2.16 11.73
N GLY A 180 9.28 1.94 11.75
CA GLY A 180 8.64 0.89 12.53
C GLY A 180 8.64 1.16 14.04
N GLN A 181 8.92 2.40 14.46
CA GLN A 181 8.86 2.82 15.87
C GLN A 181 7.40 3.14 16.25
N LEU A 182 6.57 2.09 16.30
CA LEU A 182 5.11 2.21 16.40
C LEU A 182 4.65 3.02 17.62
N ASP A 183 5.29 2.86 18.78
CA ASP A 183 4.93 3.62 19.98
C ASP A 183 5.17 5.14 19.80
N ARG A 184 6.28 5.50 19.15
CA ARG A 184 6.60 6.91 18.86
C ARG A 184 5.69 7.48 17.80
N ALA A 185 5.38 6.71 16.76
CA ALA A 185 4.43 7.09 15.72
C ALA A 185 3.03 7.34 16.31
N ALA A 186 2.56 6.46 17.19
CA ALA A 186 1.26 6.62 17.85
C ALA A 186 1.21 7.91 18.68
N GLU A 187 2.28 8.22 19.43
CA GLU A 187 2.33 9.45 20.22
C GLU A 187 2.42 10.72 19.36
N ALA A 188 3.17 10.67 18.26
CA ALA A 188 3.25 11.76 17.29
C ALA A 188 1.87 12.00 16.64
N TYR A 189 1.14 10.95 16.26
CA TYR A 189 -0.22 11.09 15.73
C TYR A 189 -1.23 11.62 16.77
N ARG A 190 -1.11 11.25 18.05
CA ARG A 190 -1.92 11.85 19.13
C ARG A 190 -1.64 13.34 19.27
N THR A 191 -0.36 13.73 19.23
CA THR A 191 0.05 15.14 19.28
C THR A 191 -0.46 15.90 18.05
N LEU A 192 -0.41 15.28 16.87
CA LEU A 192 -0.97 15.84 15.65
C LEU A 192 -2.48 16.07 15.76
N LEU A 193 -3.26 15.11 16.31
CA LEU A 193 -4.69 15.30 16.58
C LEU A 193 -4.95 16.49 17.52
N MET A 194 -4.11 16.68 18.53
CA MET A 194 -4.25 17.81 19.46
C MET A 194 -4.00 19.16 18.78
N ALA A 195 -3.06 19.21 17.83
CA ALA A 195 -2.71 20.45 17.11
C ALA A 195 -3.65 20.75 15.93
N ALA A 196 -4.00 19.72 15.16
CA ALA A 196 -4.75 19.82 13.90
C ALA A 196 -6.28 19.69 14.06
N GLY A 197 -6.73 19.23 15.22
CA GLY A 197 -8.11 18.83 15.47
C GLY A 197 -8.45 17.42 14.95
N PRO A 198 -9.69 16.94 15.21
CA PRO A 198 -10.12 15.63 14.75
C PRO A 198 -10.25 15.60 13.23
N ARG A 199 -9.49 14.70 12.57
CA ARG A 199 -9.56 14.45 11.13
C ARG A 199 -9.55 12.94 10.89
N ALA A 200 -10.38 12.47 9.95
CA ALA A 200 -10.56 11.04 9.70
C ALA A 200 -9.25 10.36 9.31
N GLU A 201 -8.42 11.03 8.51
CA GLU A 201 -7.13 10.52 8.03
C GLU A 201 -6.13 10.32 9.16
N ILE A 202 -6.10 11.23 10.14
CA ILE A 202 -5.20 11.11 11.29
C ILE A 202 -5.69 10.01 12.24
N HIS A 203 -7.00 9.92 12.47
CA HIS A 203 -7.59 8.82 13.23
C HIS A 203 -7.30 7.46 12.60
N PHE A 204 -7.43 7.35 11.27
CA PHE A 204 -7.10 6.15 10.51
C PHE A 204 -5.62 5.79 10.61
N ALA A 205 -4.71 6.75 10.41
CA ALA A 205 -3.27 6.50 10.52
C ALA A 205 -2.86 6.04 11.93
N LEU A 206 -3.42 6.68 12.97
CA LEU A 206 -3.22 6.25 14.35
C LEU A 206 -3.78 4.84 14.59
N ALA A 207 -4.96 4.52 14.05
CA ALA A 207 -5.55 3.20 14.17
C ALA A 207 -4.66 2.11 13.54
N ASP A 208 -4.11 2.37 12.35
CA ASP A 208 -3.22 1.45 11.63
C ASP A 208 -1.92 1.18 12.40
N VAL A 209 -1.33 2.22 12.98
CA VAL A 209 -0.15 2.09 13.86
C VAL A 209 -0.48 1.26 15.10
N LEU A 210 -1.62 1.49 15.74
CA LEU A 210 -2.05 0.75 16.94
C LEU A 210 -2.37 -0.71 16.62
N TYR A 211 -2.99 -0.97 15.46
CA TYR A 211 -3.26 -2.32 14.97
C TYR A 211 -1.95 -3.09 14.78
N ARG A 212 -0.96 -2.49 14.11
CA ARG A 212 0.38 -3.08 13.95
C ARG A 212 1.14 -3.26 15.27
N ALA A 213 0.84 -2.43 16.27
CA ALA A 213 1.36 -2.57 17.63
C ALA A 213 0.60 -3.63 18.45
N ASN A 214 -0.39 -4.31 17.86
CA ASN A 214 -1.25 -5.31 18.49
C ASN A 214 -2.15 -4.74 19.62
N ASP A 215 -2.38 -3.43 19.64
CA ASP A 215 -3.37 -2.79 20.50
C ASP A 215 -4.72 -2.71 19.76
N LEU A 216 -5.34 -3.88 19.57
CA LEU A 216 -6.58 -4.04 18.79
C LEU A 216 -7.75 -3.24 19.38
N SER A 217 -7.78 -3.06 20.70
CA SER A 217 -8.82 -2.27 21.37
C SER A 217 -8.70 -0.80 21.00
N ALA A 218 -7.49 -0.22 21.14
CA ALA A 218 -7.28 1.18 20.79
C ALA A 218 -7.41 1.42 19.28
N ALA A 219 -6.95 0.47 18.44
CA ALA A 219 -7.12 0.53 17.00
C ALA A 219 -8.61 0.59 16.61
N ARG A 220 -9.44 -0.29 17.18
CA ARG A 220 -10.90 -0.31 16.97
C ARG A 220 -11.53 1.04 17.28
N GLU A 221 -11.23 1.63 18.44
CA GLU A 221 -11.76 2.95 18.82
C GLU A 221 -11.37 4.03 17.82
N ARG A 222 -10.13 4.01 17.33
CA ARG A 222 -9.65 5.00 16.36
C ARG A 222 -10.25 4.81 14.97
N TYR A 223 -10.50 3.58 14.53
CA TYR A 223 -11.24 3.33 13.29
C TYR A 223 -12.68 3.82 13.37
N TYR A 224 -13.38 3.61 14.50
CA TYR A 224 -14.71 4.20 14.70
C TYR A 224 -14.67 5.73 14.64
N ALA A 225 -13.71 6.36 15.33
CA ALA A 225 -13.57 7.81 15.29
C ALA A 225 -13.31 8.35 13.86
N ALA A 226 -12.57 7.60 13.03
CA ALA A 226 -12.40 7.96 11.63
C ALA A 226 -13.73 7.91 10.85
N LEU A 227 -14.54 6.87 11.09
CA LEU A 227 -15.85 6.68 10.44
C LEU A 227 -16.94 7.63 10.95
N GLU A 228 -16.85 8.09 12.20
CA GLU A 228 -17.73 9.14 12.74
C GLU A 228 -17.50 10.50 12.06
N ILE A 229 -16.27 10.75 11.59
CA ILE A 229 -15.91 11.98 10.88
C ILE A 229 -16.20 11.85 9.38
N ASP A 230 -15.86 10.70 8.79
CA ASP A 230 -16.05 10.39 7.38
C ASP A 230 -16.64 8.98 7.21
N GLU A 231 -17.97 8.91 7.12
CA GLU A 231 -18.70 7.66 6.95
C GLU A 231 -18.38 6.96 5.62
N GLU A 232 -17.79 7.65 4.64
CA GLU A 232 -17.45 7.08 3.33
C GLU A 232 -16.00 6.55 3.27
N TYR A 233 -15.27 6.58 4.39
CA TYR A 233 -13.89 6.08 4.46
C TYR A 233 -13.85 4.55 4.40
N VAL A 234 -13.92 4.02 3.17
CA VAL A 234 -14.05 2.58 2.91
C VAL A 234 -12.87 1.78 3.47
N GLU A 235 -11.64 2.29 3.37
CA GLU A 235 -10.46 1.62 3.90
C GLU A 235 -10.48 1.52 5.44
N ALA A 236 -10.95 2.58 6.14
CA ALA A 236 -11.15 2.54 7.59
C ALA A 236 -12.22 1.53 7.99
N ARG A 237 -13.31 1.44 7.22
CA ARG A 237 -14.38 0.45 7.44
C ARG A 237 -13.88 -0.98 7.22
N ALA A 238 -13.13 -1.22 6.13
CA ALA A 238 -12.53 -2.52 5.87
C ALA A 238 -11.56 -2.93 6.99
N SER A 239 -10.69 -2.01 7.42
CA SER A 239 -9.72 -2.26 8.49
C SER A 239 -10.40 -2.55 9.83
N LEU A 240 -11.48 -1.83 10.15
CA LEU A 240 -12.33 -2.14 11.32
C LEU A 240 -12.91 -3.55 11.23
N GLY A 241 -13.39 -3.96 10.05
CA GLY A 241 -13.87 -5.33 9.80
C GLY A 241 -12.80 -6.38 10.10
N CYS A 242 -11.54 -6.15 9.70
CA CYS A 242 -10.42 -7.04 10.00
C CYS A 242 -10.18 -7.16 11.52
N VAL A 243 -10.14 -6.03 12.22
CA VAL A 243 -9.98 -6.02 13.70
C VAL A 243 -11.09 -6.83 14.37
N LEU A 244 -12.34 -6.63 13.96
CA LEU A 244 -13.49 -7.36 14.51
C LEU A 244 -13.42 -8.87 14.22
N ALA A 245 -12.97 -9.24 13.02
CA ALA A 245 -12.80 -10.64 12.65
C ALA A 245 -11.70 -11.32 13.49
N GLU A 246 -10.63 -10.59 13.80
CA GLU A 246 -9.53 -11.07 14.64
C GLU A 246 -9.92 -11.17 16.12
N THR A 247 -10.73 -10.24 16.63
CA THR A 247 -11.26 -10.31 18.01
C THR A 247 -12.39 -11.32 18.18
N GLY A 248 -12.85 -11.95 17.09
CA GLY A 248 -13.86 -13.00 17.09
C GLY A 248 -15.30 -12.50 17.01
N GLU A 249 -15.52 -11.20 16.80
CA GLU A 249 -16.84 -10.59 16.60
C GLU A 249 -17.30 -10.76 15.14
N LEU A 250 -17.42 -12.00 14.70
CA LEU A 250 -17.55 -12.36 13.27
C LEU A 250 -18.79 -11.80 12.60
N GLU A 251 -19.94 -11.78 13.28
CA GLU A 251 -21.17 -11.21 12.74
C GLU A 251 -21.05 -9.71 12.50
N LEU A 252 -20.38 -9.00 13.43
CA LEU A 252 -20.13 -7.57 13.30
C LEU A 252 -19.10 -7.29 12.21
N ALA A 253 -18.07 -8.13 12.08
CA ALA A 253 -17.11 -8.05 11.00
C ALA A 253 -17.79 -8.22 9.64
N ALA A 254 -18.63 -9.25 9.47
CA ALA A 254 -19.38 -9.49 8.23
C ALA A 254 -20.29 -8.29 7.86
N ALA A 255 -21.02 -7.74 8.82
CA ALA A 255 -21.84 -6.54 8.60
C ALA A 255 -20.98 -5.32 8.22
N THR A 256 -19.82 -5.17 8.86
CA THR A 256 -18.88 -4.06 8.61
C THR A 256 -18.30 -4.13 7.20
N PHE A 257 -17.88 -5.33 6.75
CA PHE A 257 -17.41 -5.56 5.38
C PHE A 257 -18.51 -5.36 4.35
N ALA A 258 -19.72 -5.87 4.60
CA ALA A 258 -20.86 -5.64 3.72
C ALA A 258 -21.15 -4.12 3.56
N GLY A 259 -21.09 -3.37 4.66
CA GLY A 259 -21.21 -1.90 4.61
C GLY A 259 -20.08 -1.23 3.82
N ALA A 260 -18.86 -1.76 3.81
CA ALA A 260 -17.79 -1.23 2.95
C ALA A 260 -18.11 -1.44 1.45
N LEU A 261 -18.71 -2.58 1.09
CA LEU A 261 -19.13 -2.89 -0.29
C LEU A 261 -20.32 -2.04 -0.76
N GLU A 262 -21.13 -1.49 0.15
CA GLU A 262 -22.19 -0.53 -0.23
C GLU A 262 -21.60 0.77 -0.82
N TYR A 263 -20.42 1.19 -0.36
CA TYR A 263 -19.72 2.38 -0.86
C TYR A 263 -18.75 2.08 -2.01
N HIS A 264 -18.12 0.90 -2.00
CA HIS A 264 -17.19 0.44 -3.02
C HIS A 264 -17.46 -1.01 -3.40
N ARG A 265 -18.38 -1.22 -4.35
CA ARG A 265 -18.84 -2.54 -4.76
C ARG A 265 -17.73 -3.45 -5.26
N ASP A 266 -16.73 -2.90 -5.94
CA ASP A 266 -15.67 -3.68 -6.58
C ASP A 266 -14.40 -3.76 -5.70
N PHE A 267 -14.55 -3.71 -4.36
CA PHE A 267 -13.42 -3.83 -3.45
C PHE A 267 -13.02 -5.30 -3.25
N ALA A 268 -12.10 -5.77 -4.10
CA ALA A 268 -11.64 -7.16 -4.08
C ALA A 268 -11.20 -7.65 -2.68
N ASP A 269 -10.36 -6.88 -1.97
CA ASP A 269 -9.86 -7.28 -0.63
C ASP A 269 -11.00 -7.48 0.37
N VAL A 270 -12.02 -6.63 0.32
CA VAL A 270 -13.19 -6.75 1.20
C VAL A 270 -14.03 -7.97 0.86
N HIS A 271 -14.19 -8.31 -0.43
CA HIS A 271 -14.84 -9.57 -0.82
C HIS A 271 -14.11 -10.79 -0.24
N TYR A 272 -12.79 -10.82 -0.31
CA TYR A 272 -11.99 -11.90 0.27
C TYR A 272 -12.15 -11.99 1.81
N HIS A 273 -12.07 -10.86 2.51
CA HIS A 273 -12.22 -10.84 3.97
C HIS A 273 -13.64 -11.19 4.42
N LEU A 274 -14.67 -10.71 3.70
CA LEU A 274 -16.05 -11.07 3.95
C LEU A 274 -16.29 -12.57 3.73
N ALA A 275 -15.79 -13.13 2.62
CA ALA A 275 -15.88 -14.56 2.34
C ALA A 275 -15.25 -15.41 3.44
N ASN A 276 -14.02 -15.08 3.87
CA ASN A 276 -13.37 -15.75 4.99
C ASN A 276 -14.14 -15.64 6.31
N THR A 277 -14.73 -14.48 6.58
CA THR A 277 -15.53 -14.25 7.78
C THR A 277 -16.82 -15.07 7.76
N LEU A 278 -17.50 -15.12 6.62
CA LEU A 278 -18.72 -15.92 6.42
C LEU A 278 -18.43 -17.42 6.51
N ASP A 279 -17.30 -17.89 5.98
CA ASP A 279 -16.89 -19.29 6.09
C ASP A 279 -16.62 -19.68 7.55
N ARG A 280 -15.98 -18.80 8.34
CA ARG A 280 -15.80 -18.99 9.79
C ARG A 280 -17.14 -19.00 10.56
N LEU A 281 -18.17 -18.33 10.04
CA LEU A 281 -19.55 -18.37 10.54
C LEU A 281 -20.32 -19.62 10.08
N GLY A 282 -19.74 -20.46 9.22
CA GLY A 282 -20.41 -21.62 8.61
C GLY A 282 -21.37 -21.28 7.47
N ARG A 283 -21.40 -20.03 7.00
CA ARG A 283 -22.26 -19.53 5.92
C ARG A 283 -21.57 -19.75 4.56
N ARG A 284 -21.29 -21.01 4.25
CA ARG A 284 -20.45 -21.42 3.10
C ARG A 284 -20.98 -20.98 1.75
N ASP A 285 -22.29 -21.06 1.52
CA ASP A 285 -22.90 -20.67 0.24
C ASP A 285 -22.73 -19.16 -0.03
N GLU A 286 -22.85 -18.33 1.00
CA GLU A 286 -22.64 -16.88 0.88
C GLU A 286 -21.15 -16.54 0.75
N ALA A 287 -20.29 -17.27 1.45
CA ALA A 287 -18.84 -17.14 1.30
C ALA A 287 -18.39 -17.46 -0.12
N ALA A 288 -18.95 -18.51 -0.74
CA ALA A 288 -18.61 -18.93 -2.09
C ALA A 288 -18.83 -17.79 -3.12
N GLY A 289 -19.99 -17.14 -3.10
CA GLY A 289 -20.27 -16.02 -4.00
C GLY A 289 -19.25 -14.87 -3.87
N HIS A 290 -18.79 -14.58 -2.66
CA HIS A 290 -17.77 -13.55 -2.45
C HIS A 290 -16.35 -13.99 -2.84
N PHE A 291 -16.00 -15.27 -2.67
CA PHE A 291 -14.74 -15.81 -3.21
C PHE A 291 -14.74 -15.77 -4.75
N GLU A 292 -15.86 -16.08 -5.40
CA GLU A 292 -16.01 -15.96 -6.85
C GLU A 292 -15.81 -14.52 -7.32
N THR A 293 -16.53 -13.55 -6.72
CA THR A 293 -16.33 -12.12 -7.06
C THR A 293 -14.90 -11.65 -6.81
N PHE A 294 -14.26 -12.07 -5.71
CA PHE A 294 -12.85 -11.79 -5.48
C PHE A 294 -11.95 -12.35 -6.59
N LEU A 295 -12.21 -13.57 -7.06
CA LEU A 295 -11.47 -14.21 -8.15
C LEU A 295 -11.77 -13.63 -9.53
N GLU A 296 -12.85 -12.87 -9.71
CA GLU A 296 -13.13 -12.10 -10.92
C GLU A 296 -12.39 -10.76 -10.90
N LEU A 297 -12.45 -10.05 -9.76
CA LEU A 297 -11.80 -8.75 -9.57
C LEU A 297 -10.28 -8.88 -9.47
N ALA A 298 -9.79 -9.89 -8.74
CA ALA A 298 -8.39 -10.12 -8.45
C ALA A 298 -7.88 -11.59 -8.70
N PRO A 299 -8.10 -12.20 -9.89
CA PRO A 299 -7.52 -13.48 -10.33
C PRO A 299 -6.03 -13.76 -10.04
N GLU A 300 -5.17 -12.74 -10.17
CA GLU A 300 -3.71 -12.78 -9.95
C GLU A 300 -3.32 -12.38 -8.52
N SER A 301 -4.29 -12.20 -7.62
CA SER A 301 -3.98 -11.96 -6.22
C SER A 301 -3.26 -13.16 -5.63
N PRO A 302 -2.30 -12.97 -4.70
CA PRO A 302 -1.69 -14.07 -3.96
C PRO A 302 -2.70 -14.96 -3.22
N TRP A 303 -3.87 -14.41 -2.86
CA TRP A 303 -4.92 -15.19 -2.20
C TRP A 303 -5.87 -15.90 -3.18
N ALA A 304 -5.64 -15.79 -4.49
CA ALA A 304 -6.50 -16.42 -5.49
C ALA A 304 -6.49 -17.95 -5.35
N ASP A 305 -5.33 -18.56 -5.12
CA ASP A 305 -5.27 -20.01 -4.90
C ASP A 305 -5.99 -20.42 -3.62
N ALA A 306 -5.83 -19.65 -2.53
CA ALA A 306 -6.55 -19.90 -1.28
C ALA A 306 -8.08 -19.76 -1.46
N ALA A 307 -8.54 -18.78 -2.25
CA ALA A 307 -9.95 -18.63 -2.58
C ALA A 307 -10.47 -19.79 -3.44
N ARG A 308 -9.70 -20.25 -4.43
CA ARG A 308 -10.03 -21.44 -5.25
C ARG A 308 -10.14 -22.70 -4.40
N ASP A 309 -9.22 -22.89 -3.46
CA ASP A 309 -9.23 -24.02 -2.53
C ASP A 309 -10.49 -24.03 -1.64
N ARG A 310 -10.96 -22.85 -1.20
CA ARG A 310 -12.21 -22.73 -0.42
C ARG A 310 -13.47 -23.00 -1.24
N LEU A 311 -13.42 -22.81 -2.56
CA LEU A 311 -14.49 -23.13 -3.49
C LEU A 311 -14.46 -24.60 -3.94
N ALA A 312 -13.36 -25.32 -3.73
CA ALA A 312 -13.25 -26.70 -4.13
C ALA A 312 -14.25 -27.57 -3.33
N PRO A 313 -15.00 -28.46 -3.98
CA PRO A 313 -15.91 -29.35 -3.28
C PRO A 313 -15.12 -30.22 -2.29
N GLU A 314 -15.57 -30.28 -1.03
CA GLU A 314 -14.97 -31.13 0.00
C GLU A 314 -14.90 -32.57 -0.55
N HIS A 315 -13.68 -33.09 -0.73
CA HIS A 315 -13.47 -34.47 -1.14
C HIS A 315 -13.88 -35.37 0.02
N HIS A 316 -15.16 -35.72 0.11
CA HIS A 316 -15.62 -36.82 0.93
C HIS A 316 -15.10 -38.11 0.28
N PRO A 317 -14.14 -38.85 0.89
CA PRO A 317 -13.85 -40.18 0.42
C PRO A 317 -15.15 -40.98 0.54
N GLU A 318 -15.68 -41.45 -0.59
CA GLU A 318 -16.83 -42.34 -0.61
C GLU A 318 -16.58 -43.49 0.38
N PRO A 319 -17.53 -43.80 1.28
CA PRO A 319 -17.38 -44.93 2.16
C PRO A 319 -17.32 -46.16 1.27
N PHE A 320 -16.15 -46.80 1.21
CA PHE A 320 -15.91 -48.03 0.46
C PHE A 320 -17.10 -48.97 0.63
N GLY A 321 -17.85 -49.15 -0.46
CA GLY A 321 -18.98 -50.05 -0.49
C GLY A 321 -18.52 -51.45 -0.07
N SER A 322 -19.11 -51.93 1.03
CA SER A 322 -19.04 -53.34 1.43
C SER A 322 -19.55 -54.19 0.27
N SER A 323 -18.62 -54.75 -0.51
CA SER A 323 -18.93 -55.87 -1.40
C SER A 323 -19.09 -57.12 -0.53
N GLY A 324 -20.22 -57.79 -0.70
CA GLY A 324 -20.70 -58.90 0.13
C GLY A 324 -19.99 -60.23 -0.07
#